data_AF-A0A7C9RHZ6-F1
#
_entry.id   AF-A0A7C9RHZ6-F1
#
_cell.length_a   1.000
_cell.length_b   1.000
_cell.length_c   1.000
_cell.angle_alpha   90.00
_cell.angle_beta   90.00
_cell.angle_gamma   90.00
#
_symmetry.space_group_name_H-M   'P 1'
#
loop_
_entity.id
_entity.type
_entity.pdbx_description
1 polymer ?
#
loop_
_entity_poly.entity_id
_entity_poly.type
_entity_poly.pdbx_seq_one_letter_code
_entity_poly.pdbx_strand_id
1 'polypeptide(L)'
;MSIVDHHAIDLSPRISEAGVADYIALLKPRVMSLVVFTALVGLVIAPGHFHPVLAITSILCIAVGGGAAGALNMWYEHDIDALMSRTANRPIPRGRILPGEALAFGLTLA
;
A
#
# COMPACT_ATOMS: atom_id res chain seq x y z
N MET A 1 -5.76 36.06 -30.07
CA MET A 1 -5.41 34.98 -31.03
C MET A 1 -4.15 34.34 -30.47
N SER A 2 -4.14 33.34 -29.58
CA SER A 2 -4.95 32.12 -29.35
C SER A 2 -4.84 31.81 -27.84
N ILE A 3 -5.87 31.80 -27.00
CA ILE A 3 -6.83 30.71 -26.70
C ILE A 3 -6.32 29.28 -26.98
N VAL A 4 -6.30 28.45 -25.92
CA VAL A 4 -6.20 26.97 -25.86
C VAL A 4 -4.87 26.41 -26.43
N ASP A 5 -3.99 25.75 -25.66
CA ASP A 5 -3.97 24.29 -25.49
C ASP A 5 -2.77 23.89 -24.60
N HIS A 6 -2.95 23.67 -23.29
CA HIS A 6 -1.98 22.90 -22.47
C HIS A 6 -2.64 21.93 -21.47
N HIS A 7 -3.93 21.67 -21.62
CA HIS A 7 -4.59 20.50 -21.04
C HIS A 7 -4.92 19.51 -22.15
N ALA A 8 -3.89 19.04 -22.86
CA ALA A 8 -3.99 17.74 -23.48
C ALA A 8 -4.13 16.74 -22.33
N ILE A 9 -5.38 16.44 -21.96
CA ILE A 9 -5.68 15.26 -21.15
C ILE A 9 -5.11 14.12 -21.98
N ASP A 10 -4.02 13.54 -21.49
CA ASP A 10 -3.39 12.40 -22.11
C ASP A 10 -4.39 11.23 -22.00
N LEU A 11 -5.23 11.10 -23.02
CA LEU A 11 -6.24 10.06 -23.17
C LEU A 11 -5.62 8.72 -23.59
N SER A 12 -4.29 8.65 -23.72
CA SER A 12 -3.64 7.38 -23.99
C SER A 12 -3.93 6.43 -22.81
N PRO A 13 -4.45 5.22 -23.07
CA PRO A 13 -4.72 4.27 -22.02
C PRO A 13 -3.38 3.91 -21.35
N ARG A 14 -3.13 4.46 -20.16
CA ARG A 14 -1.97 4.11 -19.35
C ARG A 14 -2.22 2.71 -18.82
N ILE A 15 -1.56 1.71 -19.39
CA ILE A 15 -1.60 0.33 -18.91
C ILE A 15 -0.61 0.22 -17.76
N SER A 16 -1.02 -0.38 -16.65
CA SER A 16 -0.10 -0.66 -15.55
C SER A 16 0.93 -1.70 -15.97
N GLU A 17 2.21 -1.36 -15.82
CA GLU A 17 3.35 -2.28 -15.99
C GLU A 17 3.75 -2.93 -14.65
N ALA A 18 2.84 -2.94 -13.67
CA ALA A 18 3.15 -3.36 -12.31
C ALA A 18 3.46 -4.86 -12.22
N GLY A 19 4.59 -5.17 -11.58
CA GLY A 19 4.90 -6.53 -11.16
C GLY A 19 4.39 -6.83 -9.76
N VAL A 20 4.43 -8.10 -9.37
CA VAL A 20 4.13 -8.55 -7.99
C VAL A 20 4.96 -7.79 -6.95
N ALA A 21 6.21 -7.47 -7.27
CA ALA A 21 7.10 -6.70 -6.40
C ALA A 21 6.61 -5.27 -6.13
N ASP A 22 5.94 -4.63 -7.10
CA ASP A 22 5.39 -3.29 -6.92
C ASP A 22 4.18 -3.32 -5.98
N TYR A 23 3.33 -4.36 -6.06
CA TYR A 23 2.22 -4.57 -5.10
C TYR A 23 2.73 -4.92 -3.70
N ILE A 24 3.78 -5.73 -3.58
CA ILE A 24 4.42 -5.99 -2.27
C ILE A 24 4.99 -4.70 -1.69
N ALA A 25 5.52 -3.80 -2.52
CA ALA A 25 6.01 -2.51 -2.06
C ALA A 25 4.89 -1.64 -1.47
N LEU A 26 3.65 -1.74 -1.97
CA LEU A 26 2.48 -1.04 -1.40
C LEU A 26 2.20 -1.48 0.04
N LEU A 27 2.47 -2.75 0.39
CA LEU A 27 2.29 -3.28 1.74
C LEU A 27 3.32 -2.74 2.75
N LYS A 28 4.30 -1.93 2.31
CA LYS A 28 5.39 -1.36 3.13
C LYS A 28 6.06 -2.44 4.02
N PRO A 29 6.79 -3.42 3.45
CA PRO A 29 7.25 -4.61 4.17
C PRO A 29 8.12 -4.31 5.41
N ARG A 30 8.88 -3.21 5.39
CA ARG A 30 9.67 -2.76 6.55
C ARG A 30 8.83 -2.26 7.72
N VAL A 31 7.73 -1.56 7.43
CA VAL A 31 6.80 -1.11 8.47
C VAL A 31 5.98 -2.30 8.95
N MET A 32 5.57 -3.17 8.02
CA MET A 32 4.82 -4.38 8.33
C MET A 32 5.55 -5.31 9.30
N SER A 33 6.86 -5.52 9.12
CA SER A 33 7.63 -6.38 10.02
C SER A 33 7.57 -5.88 11.47
N LEU A 34 7.57 -4.56 11.68
CA LEU A 34 7.45 -3.99 13.02
C LEU A 34 6.04 -4.20 13.59
N VAL A 35 5.00 -4.01 12.78
CA VAL A 35 3.60 -4.25 13.18
C VAL A 35 3.39 -5.71 13.59
N VAL A 36 3.83 -6.66 12.76
CA VAL A 36 3.74 -8.09 13.06
C VAL A 36 4.55 -8.46 14.31
N PHE A 37 5.75 -7.91 14.44
CA PHE A 37 6.57 -8.12 15.64
C PHE A 37 5.87 -7.63 16.91
N THR A 38 5.28 -6.43 16.88
CA THR A 38 4.53 -5.91 18.03
C THR A 38 3.31 -6.75 18.38
N ALA A 39 2.58 -7.26 17.37
CA ALA A 39 1.46 -8.17 17.58
C ALA A 39 1.91 -9.49 18.22
N LEU A 40 3.02 -10.06 17.75
CA LEU A 40 3.60 -11.28 18.31
C LEU A 40 4.00 -11.09 19.78
N VAL A 41 4.70 -9.99 20.10
CA VAL A 41 5.08 -9.67 21.48
C VAL A 41 3.84 -9.52 22.37
N GLY A 42 2.81 -8.83 21.88
CA GLY A 42 1.54 -8.69 22.59
C GLY A 42 0.88 -10.03 22.87
N LEU A 43 0.86 -10.93 21.88
CA LEU A 43 0.30 -12.27 22.03
C LEU A 43 1.07 -13.12 23.05
N VAL A 44 2.40 -13.00 23.09
CA VAL A 44 3.25 -13.75 24.04
C VAL A 44 3.07 -13.26 25.48
N ILE A 45 2.88 -11.95 25.68
CA ILE A 45 2.72 -11.36 27.02
C ILE A 45 1.30 -11.50 27.56
N ALA A 46 0.31 -11.61 26.67
CA ALA A 46 -1.09 -11.68 27.05
C ALA A 46 -1.36 -12.89 27.99
N PRO A 47 -2.02 -12.67 29.14
CA PRO A 47 -2.29 -13.75 30.09
C PRO A 47 -3.38 -14.69 29.56
N GLY A 48 -3.26 -15.98 29.87
CA GLY A 48 -4.24 -17.01 29.53
C GLY A 48 -3.74 -17.99 28.47
N HIS A 49 -4.66 -18.83 27.98
CA HIS A 49 -4.38 -19.83 26.95
C HIS A 49 -5.02 -19.38 25.64
N PHE A 50 -4.26 -19.44 24.54
CA PHE A 50 -4.77 -19.13 23.21
C PHE A 50 -4.80 -20.39 22.35
N HIS A 51 -5.87 -20.53 21.58
CA HIS A 51 -5.92 -21.57 20.56
C HIS A 51 -4.93 -21.21 19.43
N PRO A 52 -4.00 -22.11 19.03
CA PRO A 52 -2.96 -21.80 18.05
C PRO A 52 -3.50 -21.23 16.73
N VAL A 53 -4.66 -21.73 16.27
CA VAL A 53 -5.30 -21.22 15.06
C VAL A 53 -5.75 -19.75 15.23
N LEU A 54 -6.31 -19.38 16.38
CA LEU A 54 -6.74 -18.00 16.62
C LEU A 54 -5.54 -17.05 16.75
N ALA A 55 -4.46 -17.51 17.36
CA ALA A 55 -3.19 -16.79 17.44
C ALA A 55 -2.60 -16.50 16.04
N ILE A 56 -2.58 -17.50 15.16
CA ILE A 56 -2.06 -17.32 13.80
C ILE A 56 -3.00 -16.43 12.99
N THR A 57 -4.31 -16.66 13.06
CA THR A 57 -5.31 -15.86 12.34
C THR A 57 -5.28 -14.40 12.78
N SER A 58 -5.12 -14.10 14.07
CA SER A 58 -5.06 -12.72 14.56
C SER A 58 -3.83 -11.98 14.02
N ILE A 59 -2.65 -12.61 14.05
CA ILE A 59 -1.43 -12.05 13.47
C ILE A 59 -1.59 -11.83 11.96
N LEU A 60 -2.21 -12.78 11.25
CA LEU A 60 -2.47 -12.67 9.82
C LEU A 60 -3.42 -11.50 9.52
N CYS A 61 -4.53 -11.35 10.27
CA CYS A 61 -5.43 -10.21 10.11
C CYS A 61 -4.73 -8.88 10.39
N ILE A 62 -3.86 -8.81 11.41
CA ILE A 62 -3.06 -7.61 11.70
C ILE A 62 -2.11 -7.30 10.55
N ALA A 63 -1.44 -8.31 9.99
CA ALA A 63 -0.54 -8.13 8.85
C ALA A 63 -1.32 -7.64 7.61
N VAL A 64 -2.45 -8.26 7.29
CA VAL A 64 -3.28 -7.89 6.14
C VAL A 64 -3.85 -6.47 6.30
N GLY A 65 -4.43 -6.15 7.46
CA GLY A 65 -4.98 -4.82 7.74
C GLY A 65 -3.91 -3.72 7.78
N GLY A 66 -2.73 -4.00 8.35
CA GLY A 66 -1.59 -3.09 8.29
C GLY A 66 -1.10 -2.84 6.86
N GLY A 67 -1.22 -3.86 5.99
CA GLY A 67 -0.83 -3.80 4.58
C GLY A 67 -1.81 -2.99 3.75
N ALA A 68 -3.10 -3.21 3.99
CA ALA A 68 -4.18 -2.41 3.43
C ALA A 68 -3.97 -0.91 3.78
N ALA A 69 -3.72 -0.60 5.06
CA ALA A 69 -3.43 0.76 5.48
C ALA A 69 -2.18 1.33 4.80
N GLY A 70 -1.11 0.54 4.65
CA GLY A 70 0.10 0.94 3.92
C GLY A 70 -0.16 1.29 2.44
N ALA A 71 -0.95 0.45 1.75
CA ALA A 71 -1.32 0.64 0.35
C ALA A 71 -2.22 1.86 0.17
N LEU A 72 -3.26 2.00 0.99
CA LEU A 72 -4.16 3.15 0.98
C LEU A 72 -3.43 4.45 1.31
N ASN A 73 -2.47 4.44 2.22
CA ASN A 73 -1.65 5.60 2.54
C ASN A 73 -0.79 6.04 1.34
N MET A 74 -0.22 5.09 0.58
CA MET A 74 0.54 5.42 -0.64
C MET A 74 -0.36 5.88 -1.78
N TRP A 75 -1.58 5.33 -1.89
CA TRP A 75 -2.58 5.83 -2.82
C TRP A 75 -2.99 7.27 -2.49
N TYR A 76 -3.26 7.56 -1.21
CA TYR A 76 -3.71 8.88 -0.78
C TYR A 76 -2.66 9.97 -1.01
N GLU A 77 -1.38 9.66 -0.83
CA GLU A 77 -0.26 10.63 -0.90
C GLU A 77 0.42 10.67 -2.28
N HIS A 78 -0.08 9.95 -3.29
CA HIS A 78 0.66 9.72 -4.54
C HIS A 78 1.02 11.00 -5.31
N ASP A 79 0.20 12.04 -5.21
CA ASP A 79 0.41 13.36 -5.81
C ASP A 79 1.54 14.13 -5.10
N ILE A 80 1.54 14.11 -3.77
CA ILE A 80 2.58 14.73 -2.94
C ILE A 80 3.89 13.97 -3.07
N ASP A 81 3.84 12.64 -3.09
CA ASP A 81 5.00 11.77 -3.24
C ASP A 81 5.75 12.04 -4.56
N ALA A 82 5.05 12.42 -5.63
CA ALA A 82 5.65 12.80 -6.90
C ALA A 82 6.57 14.03 -6.80
N LEU A 83 6.34 14.90 -5.82
CA LEU A 83 7.10 16.13 -5.60
C LEU A 83 8.27 15.95 -4.61
N MET A 84 8.40 14.79 -3.97
CA MET A 84 9.41 14.53 -2.93
C MET A 84 10.57 13.70 -3.46
N SER A 85 11.81 14.17 -3.27
CA SER A 85 13.02 13.44 -3.69
C SER A 85 13.14 12.02 -3.10
N ARG A 86 12.62 11.81 -1.88
CA ARG A 86 12.63 10.51 -1.19
C ARG A 86 11.57 9.53 -1.71
N THR A 87 10.42 10.01 -2.19
CA THR A 87 9.25 9.17 -2.46
C THR A 87 8.75 9.22 -3.90
N ALA A 88 9.29 10.10 -4.73
CA ALA A 88 8.99 10.19 -6.16
C ALA A 88 9.30 8.90 -6.94
N ASN A 89 10.19 8.04 -6.41
CA ASN A 89 10.52 6.75 -7.00
C ASN A 89 9.57 5.59 -6.59
N ARG A 90 8.53 5.86 -5.79
CA ARG A 90 7.52 4.85 -5.42
C ARG A 90 6.73 4.38 -6.67
N PRO A 91 6.07 3.20 -6.60
CA PRO A 91 5.39 2.62 -7.76
C PRO A 91 4.26 3.46 -8.35
N ILE A 92 3.49 4.16 -7.51
CA ILE A 92 2.32 4.96 -7.95
C ILE A 92 2.75 6.28 -8.61
N PRO A 93 3.62 7.13 -7.99
CA PRO A 93 4.10 8.36 -8.63
C PRO A 93 4.86 8.12 -9.94
N ARG A 94 5.56 6.98 -10.05
CA ARG A 94 6.25 6.58 -11.29
C ARG A 94 5.31 6.06 -12.38
N GLY A 95 4.02 5.91 -12.09
CA GLY A 95 3.03 5.39 -13.03
C GLY A 95 3.16 3.88 -13.31
N ARG A 96 3.89 3.13 -12.48
CA ARG A 96 3.96 1.66 -12.61
C ARG A 96 2.65 1.02 -12.19
N ILE A 97 2.09 1.46 -11.06
CA ILE A 97 0.76 1.09 -10.59
C ILE A 97 -0.18 2.26 -10.81
N LEU A 98 -1.34 2.02 -11.40
CA LEU A 98 -2.37 3.06 -11.51
C LEU A 98 -2.94 3.39 -10.13
N PRO A 99 -3.19 4.66 -9.78
CA PRO A 99 -3.80 5.01 -8.50
C PRO A 99 -5.10 4.25 -8.23
N GLY A 100 -5.94 4.04 -9.25
CA GLY A 100 -7.17 3.25 -9.12
C GLY A 100 -6.94 1.79 -8.73
N GLU A 101 -5.88 1.15 -9.25
CA GLU A 101 -5.51 -0.23 -8.90
C GLU A 101 -4.96 -0.32 -7.47
N ALA A 102 -4.15 0.67 -7.06
CA ALA A 102 -3.65 0.75 -5.69
C ALA A 102 -4.79 0.91 -4.68
N LEU A 103 -5.80 1.73 -5.00
CA LEU A 103 -7.01 1.89 -4.21
C LEU A 103 -7.79 0.58 -4.13
N ALA A 104 -8.09 -0.04 -5.27
CA ALA A 104 -8.83 -1.29 -5.31
C ALA A 104 -8.11 -2.39 -4.50
N PHE A 105 -6.79 -2.51 -4.65
CA PHE A 105 -5.98 -3.44 -3.89
C PHE A 105 -6.05 -3.17 -2.39
N GLY A 106 -5.86 -1.92 -1.96
CA GLY A 106 -5.97 -1.53 -0.56
C GLY A 106 -7.36 -1.84 0.03
N LEU A 107 -8.43 -1.56 -0.72
CA LEU A 107 -9.81 -1.86 -0.30
C LEU A 107 -10.12 -3.37 -0.27
N THR A 108 -9.53 -4.17 -1.15
CA THR A 108 -9.73 -5.63 -1.13
C THR A 108 -9.09 -6.31 0.07
N LEU A 109 -8.07 -5.68 0.67
CA LEU A 109 -7.37 -6.19 1.84
C LEU A 109 -7.98 -5.69 3.16
N ALA A 110 -8.77 -4.61 3.15
CA ALA A 110 -9.35 -3.98 4.34
C ALA A 110 -10.66 -4.65 4.76
#